data_AF-A0A1F2LYQ9-F1
#
_entry.id   AF-A0A1F2LYQ9-F1
#
_cell.length_a   1.000
_cell.length_b   1.000
_cell.length_c   1.000
_cell.angle_alpha   90.00
_cell.angle_beta   90.00
_cell.angle_gamma   90.00
#
_symmetry.space_group_name_H-M   'P 1'
#
loop_
_entity.id
_entity.type
_entity.pdbx_description
1 polymer ?
#
loop_
_entity_poly.entity_id
_entity_poly.type
_entity_poly.pdbx_seq_one_letter_code
_entity_poly.pdbx_strand_id
1 'polypeptide(L)'
;MTSIDKRFLDFIRSKKNNIVLDDIKEDFKKNDGTNSKMADYLLFNREVILEQKLLTNDRTDLINEKLNELAKTDEWLKKYWFGSVHIEELIQKHPDSDDFRKKIMDYAYRNIKDLVATANRQIRSTKQSLNIPNAVGGLVILNETIMPYESENVMTELNFLVENPHYKHIDFVLYISETRRETNNMIDMSAMIKSGSARYEFVNWYIRNVFSFDFSSFFNHPIQFL
;
A
#
# COMPACT_ATOMS: atom_id res chain seq x y z
N MET A 1 -6.44 -15.06 16.10
CA MET A 1 -6.45 -15.12 14.63
C MET A 1 -5.04 -14.81 14.15
N THR A 2 -4.51 -15.50 13.14
CA THR A 2 -3.18 -15.21 12.59
C THR A 2 -3.19 -13.88 11.83
N SER A 3 -2.12 -13.10 11.91
CA SER A 3 -2.03 -11.78 11.27
C SER A 3 -2.19 -11.85 9.75
N ILE A 4 -2.72 -10.78 9.15
CA ILE A 4 -2.84 -10.67 7.68
C ILE A 4 -1.46 -10.81 7.02
N ASP A 5 -0.43 -10.26 7.66
CA ASP A 5 0.97 -10.34 7.25
C ASP A 5 1.43 -11.80 7.08
N LYS A 6 1.17 -12.64 8.08
CA LYS A 6 1.53 -14.06 8.05
C LYS A 6 0.68 -14.84 7.05
N ARG A 7 -0.63 -14.56 6.98
CA ARG A 7 -1.54 -15.21 6.03
C ARG A 7 -1.18 -14.86 4.59
N PHE A 8 -0.72 -13.64 4.34
CA PHE A 8 -0.24 -13.22 3.02
C PHE A 8 1.04 -13.96 2.63
N LEU A 9 1.99 -14.12 3.56
CA LEU A 9 3.18 -14.94 3.32
C LEU A 9 2.79 -16.41 3.00
N ASP A 10 1.87 -16.99 3.76
CA ASP A 10 1.36 -18.35 3.52
C ASP A 10 0.69 -18.45 2.13
N PHE A 11 -0.06 -17.43 1.73
CA PHE A 11 -0.63 -17.32 0.38
C PHE A 11 0.46 -17.32 -0.70
N ILE A 12 1.49 -16.48 -0.57
CA ILE A 12 2.59 -16.42 -1.54
C ILE A 12 3.28 -17.77 -1.65
N ARG A 13 3.56 -18.43 -0.51
CA ARG A 13 4.21 -19.75 -0.43
C ARG A 13 3.35 -20.89 -0.99
N SER A 14 2.02 -20.74 -1.00
CA SER A 14 1.11 -21.75 -1.55
C SER A 14 1.28 -21.95 -3.06
N LYS A 15 1.93 -21.01 -3.76
CA LYS A 15 2.10 -21.03 -5.22
C LYS A 15 3.52 -21.47 -5.59
N LYS A 16 3.60 -22.57 -6.34
CA LYS A 16 4.86 -23.25 -6.71
C LYS A 16 5.92 -22.36 -7.38
N ASN A 17 5.50 -21.36 -8.15
CA ASN A 17 6.41 -20.52 -8.94
C ASN A 17 6.72 -19.17 -8.29
N ASN A 18 6.29 -18.98 -7.03
CA ASN A 18 6.62 -17.81 -6.24
C ASN A 18 7.89 -18.07 -5.42
N ILE A 19 8.68 -17.03 -5.22
CA ILE A 19 9.92 -17.07 -4.46
C ILE A 19 9.84 -15.99 -3.38
N VAL A 20 10.09 -16.39 -2.14
CA VAL A 20 10.32 -15.46 -1.02
C VAL A 20 11.82 -15.16 -1.00
N LEU A 21 12.18 -13.90 -1.25
CA LEU A 21 13.57 -13.48 -1.44
C LEU A 21 14.41 -13.60 -0.16
N ASP A 22 13.78 -13.45 1.00
CA ASP A 22 14.43 -13.69 2.29
C ASP A 22 14.90 -15.13 2.49
N ASP A 23 14.26 -16.10 1.83
CA ASP A 23 14.64 -17.51 1.90
C ASP A 23 15.93 -17.81 1.09
N ILE A 24 16.32 -16.91 0.17
CA ILE A 24 17.50 -17.06 -0.72
C ILE A 24 18.49 -15.89 -0.61
N LYS A 25 18.38 -15.07 0.45
CA LYS A 25 19.18 -13.84 0.63
C LYS A 25 20.70 -14.06 0.67
N GLU A 26 21.14 -15.25 1.08
CA GLU A 26 22.56 -15.62 1.16
C GLU A 26 23.22 -15.66 -0.22
N ASP A 27 22.45 -15.91 -1.28
CA ASP A 27 22.91 -15.98 -2.67
C ASP A 27 23.23 -14.59 -3.25
N PHE A 28 22.82 -13.51 -2.56
CA PHE A 28 22.89 -12.13 -3.05
C PHE A 28 23.69 -11.19 -2.13
N LYS A 29 24.64 -11.75 -1.38
CA LYS A 29 25.60 -10.95 -0.61
C LYS A 29 26.45 -10.08 -1.53
N LYS A 30 26.58 -8.81 -1.18
CA LYS A 30 27.56 -7.92 -1.80
C LYS A 30 28.98 -8.32 -1.38
N ASN A 31 29.96 -7.86 -2.15
CA ASN A 31 31.39 -8.08 -1.87
C ASN A 31 31.84 -7.56 -0.49
N ASP A 32 31.10 -6.64 0.13
CA ASP A 32 31.33 -6.11 1.47
C ASP A 32 30.67 -6.95 2.59
N GLY A 33 30.07 -8.10 2.24
CA GLY A 33 29.36 -8.98 3.17
C GLY A 33 27.96 -8.50 3.56
N THR A 34 27.50 -7.35 3.05
CA THR A 34 26.16 -6.83 3.33
C THR A 34 25.13 -7.36 2.33
N ASN A 35 23.91 -7.63 2.80
CA ASN A 35 22.81 -7.98 1.91
C ASN A 35 22.26 -6.70 1.26
N SER A 36 22.04 -6.73 -0.07
CA SER A 36 21.24 -5.67 -0.69
C SER A 36 19.83 -5.69 -0.11
N LYS A 37 19.27 -4.52 0.26
CA LYS A 37 17.87 -4.43 0.69
C LYS A 37 16.97 -4.67 -0.51
N MET A 38 16.59 -5.92 -0.69
CA MET A 38 15.71 -6.39 -1.76
C MET A 38 14.25 -6.28 -1.32
N ALA A 39 13.37 -6.47 -2.29
CA ALA A 39 11.97 -6.70 -2.08
C ALA A 39 11.70 -8.10 -1.51
N ASP A 40 10.47 -8.33 -1.05
CA ASP A 40 10.11 -9.56 -0.34
C ASP A 40 9.90 -10.74 -1.29
N TYR A 41 9.34 -10.51 -2.49
CA TYR A 41 8.89 -11.60 -3.36
C TYR A 41 9.25 -11.45 -4.85
N LEU A 42 9.44 -12.60 -5.52
CA LEU A 42 9.32 -12.74 -6.97
C LEU A 42 8.14 -13.65 -7.29
N LEU A 43 7.22 -13.17 -8.12
CA LEU A 43 5.99 -13.87 -8.48
C LEU A 43 5.96 -14.13 -9.99
N PHE A 44 5.06 -15.04 -10.38
CA PHE A 44 4.71 -15.31 -11.77
C PHE A 44 5.96 -15.53 -12.65
N ASN A 45 6.76 -16.54 -12.31
CA ASN A 45 7.99 -16.86 -13.05
C ASN A 45 9.01 -15.70 -13.12
N ARG A 46 9.12 -14.91 -12.03
CA ARG A 46 10.02 -13.76 -11.89
C ARG A 46 9.66 -12.55 -12.78
N GLU A 47 8.46 -12.54 -13.37
CA GLU A 47 7.92 -11.41 -14.12
C GLU A 47 7.48 -10.26 -13.22
N VAL A 48 7.17 -10.55 -11.95
CA VAL A 48 6.69 -9.58 -10.97
C VAL A 48 7.60 -9.59 -9.74
N ILE A 49 8.10 -8.43 -9.34
CA ILE A 49 8.75 -8.19 -8.05
C ILE A 49 7.69 -7.55 -7.14
N LEU A 50 7.44 -8.12 -5.96
CA LEU A 50 6.45 -7.57 -5.03
C LEU A 50 7.12 -7.21 -3.70
N GLU A 51 6.98 -5.96 -3.28
CA GLU A 51 7.31 -5.50 -1.93
C GLU A 51 6.06 -5.51 -1.05
N GLN A 52 6.16 -6.03 0.17
CA GLN A 52 5.13 -6.01 1.18
C GLN A 52 5.40 -4.96 2.25
N LYS A 53 4.38 -4.16 2.56
CA LYS A 53 4.38 -3.21 3.67
C LYS A 53 3.15 -3.43 4.54
N LEU A 54 3.35 -3.38 5.85
CA LEU A 54 2.27 -3.42 6.83
C LEU A 54 1.98 -2.03 7.35
N LEU A 55 0.71 -1.62 7.34
CA LEU A 55 0.24 -0.42 8.03
C LEU A 55 -0.02 -0.76 9.50
N THR A 56 0.94 -0.42 10.36
CA THR A 56 0.91 -0.78 11.80
C THR A 56 0.52 0.38 12.72
N ASN A 57 0.51 1.62 12.22
CA ASN A 57 0.42 2.79 13.09
C ASN A 57 -0.91 3.52 12.91
N ASP A 58 -1.71 3.55 13.96
CA ASP A 58 -2.84 4.46 14.07
C ASP A 58 -2.27 5.88 14.20
N ARG A 59 -2.54 6.73 13.22
CA ARG A 59 -2.11 8.14 13.26
C ARG A 59 -3.21 9.06 13.75
N THR A 60 -4.30 8.53 14.30
CA THR A 60 -5.43 9.32 14.81
C THR A 60 -4.95 10.39 15.80
N ASP A 61 -4.10 10.04 16.76
CA ASP A 61 -3.59 11.01 17.75
C ASP A 61 -2.77 12.13 17.10
N LEU A 62 -1.87 11.77 16.19
CA LEU A 62 -1.06 12.72 15.43
C LEU A 62 -1.96 13.66 14.60
N ILE A 63 -2.98 13.11 13.93
CA ILE A 63 -3.92 13.91 13.14
C ILE A 63 -4.72 14.84 14.04
N ASN A 64 -5.17 14.37 15.19
CA ASN A 64 -5.87 15.18 16.19
C ASN A 64 -4.98 16.33 16.68
N GLU A 65 -3.70 16.05 16.98
CA GLU A 65 -2.72 17.10 17.32
C GLU A 65 -2.60 18.13 16.18
N LYS A 66 -2.50 17.68 14.93
CA LYS A 66 -2.40 18.58 13.78
C LYS A 66 -3.66 19.42 13.59
N LEU A 67 -4.85 18.84 13.75
CA LEU A 67 -6.13 19.54 13.69
C LEU A 67 -6.23 20.57 14.83
N ASN A 68 -5.81 20.23 16.04
CA ASN A 68 -5.75 21.15 17.18
C ASN A 68 -4.80 22.33 16.91
N GLU A 69 -3.65 22.10 16.28
CA GLU A 69 -2.73 23.18 15.89
C GLU A 69 -3.33 24.07 14.80
N LEU A 70 -3.96 23.49 13.77
CA LEU A 70 -4.60 24.27 12.70
C LEU A 70 -5.78 25.10 13.23
N ALA A 71 -6.56 24.57 14.17
CA ALA A 71 -7.70 25.26 14.78
C ALA A 71 -7.28 26.51 15.57
N LYS A 72 -6.00 26.69 15.90
CA LYS A 72 -5.50 27.93 16.52
C LYS A 72 -5.48 29.11 15.55
N THR A 73 -5.32 28.85 14.25
CA THR A 73 -5.21 29.89 13.21
C THR A 73 -6.34 29.85 12.19
N ASP A 74 -7.07 28.74 12.11
CA ASP A 74 -8.19 28.54 11.20
C ASP A 74 -9.53 28.70 11.92
N GLU A 75 -10.20 29.84 11.69
CA GLU A 75 -11.46 30.18 12.38
C GLU A 75 -12.63 29.28 11.96
N TRP A 76 -12.63 28.72 10.76
CA TRP A 76 -13.64 27.74 10.37
C TRP A 76 -13.42 26.46 11.17
N LEU A 77 -12.21 25.90 11.12
CA LEU A 77 -11.90 24.65 11.81
C LEU A 77 -12.16 24.76 13.32
N LYS A 78 -11.76 25.86 13.95
CA LYS A 78 -12.02 26.15 15.37
C LYS A 78 -13.48 26.04 15.77
N LYS A 79 -14.41 26.38 14.86
CA LYS A 79 -15.85 26.33 15.11
C LYS A 79 -16.43 24.93 14.92
N TYR A 80 -15.86 24.13 14.03
CA TYR A 80 -16.42 22.83 13.62
C TYR A 80 -15.62 21.61 14.13
N TRP A 81 -14.44 21.82 14.71
CA TRP A 81 -13.60 20.79 15.32
C TRP A 81 -13.82 20.72 16.84
N PHE A 82 -14.79 19.90 17.27
CA PHE A 82 -15.05 19.60 18.67
C PHE A 82 -15.68 18.20 18.81
N GLY A 83 -15.31 17.46 19.86
CA GLY A 83 -15.79 16.09 20.08
C GLY A 83 -15.20 15.07 19.09
N SER A 84 -15.99 14.10 18.65
CA SER A 84 -15.60 13.11 17.65
C SER A 84 -16.24 13.45 16.30
N VAL A 85 -15.42 13.88 15.34
CA VAL A 85 -15.86 14.25 13.99
C VAL A 85 -15.09 13.43 12.97
N HIS A 86 -15.77 12.95 11.92
CA HIS A 86 -15.11 12.22 10.85
C HIS A 86 -14.23 13.17 10.02
N ILE A 87 -12.97 12.81 9.78
CA ILE A 87 -12.00 13.70 9.12
C ILE A 87 -12.44 14.11 7.71
N GLU A 88 -13.05 13.20 6.97
CA GLU A 88 -13.53 13.49 5.61
C GLU A 88 -14.67 14.51 5.62
N GLU A 89 -15.52 14.50 6.66
CA GLU A 89 -16.59 15.49 6.81
C GLU A 89 -16.01 16.89 7.06
N LEU A 90 -14.93 16.98 7.84
CA LEU A 90 -14.22 18.25 8.04
C LEU A 90 -13.59 18.74 6.73
N ILE A 91 -12.95 17.85 5.97
CA ILE A 91 -12.32 18.20 4.70
C ILE A 91 -13.34 18.72 3.69
N GLN A 92 -14.46 18.01 3.51
CA GLN A 92 -15.47 18.38 2.53
C GLN A 92 -16.20 19.69 2.85
N LYS A 93 -16.41 19.99 4.15
CA LYS A 93 -17.13 21.19 4.58
C LYS A 93 -16.24 22.42 4.71
N HIS A 94 -14.91 22.25 4.68
CA HIS A 94 -13.96 23.34 4.80
C HIS A 94 -14.06 24.30 3.59
N PRO A 95 -14.10 25.63 3.77
CA PRO A 95 -14.19 26.61 2.67
C PRO A 95 -13.06 26.48 1.64
N ASP A 96 -11.85 26.19 2.12
CA ASP A 96 -10.66 25.91 1.30
C ASP A 96 -10.36 24.40 1.28
N SER A 97 -11.33 23.57 0.87
CA SER A 97 -11.28 22.10 0.97
C SER A 97 -10.01 21.49 0.41
N ASP A 98 -9.52 21.94 -0.74
CA ASP A 98 -8.37 21.35 -1.44
C ASP A 98 -7.05 21.61 -0.69
N ASP A 99 -6.82 22.85 -0.25
CA ASP A 99 -5.61 23.21 0.50
C ASP A 99 -5.63 22.60 1.91
N PHE A 100 -6.80 22.59 2.54
CA PHE A 100 -7.00 21.93 3.83
C PHE A 100 -6.77 20.43 3.74
N ARG A 101 -7.35 19.76 2.72
CA ARG A 101 -7.09 18.35 2.41
C ARG A 101 -5.59 18.13 2.27
N LYS A 102 -4.89 18.90 1.45
CA LYS A 102 -3.44 18.74 1.27
C LYS A 102 -2.67 18.81 2.59
N LYS A 103 -2.95 19.81 3.44
CA LYS A 103 -2.28 19.98 4.76
C LYS A 103 -2.51 18.80 5.70
N ILE A 104 -3.73 18.28 5.73
CA ILE A 104 -4.12 17.15 6.59
C ILE A 104 -3.56 15.85 6.01
N MET A 105 -3.73 15.62 4.72
CA MET A 105 -3.28 14.41 4.02
C MET A 105 -1.75 14.27 4.07
N ASP A 106 -0.99 15.37 3.90
CA ASP A 106 0.47 15.37 4.04
C ASP A 106 0.96 14.86 5.40
N TYR A 107 0.13 15.00 6.42
CA TYR A 107 0.42 14.60 7.78
C TYR A 107 -0.10 13.18 8.08
N ALA A 108 -1.35 12.91 7.71
CA ALA A 108 -2.03 11.63 7.84
C ALA A 108 -1.33 10.52 7.04
N TYR A 109 -0.88 10.82 5.82
CA TYR A 109 -0.33 9.85 4.86
C TYR A 109 1.18 9.91 4.72
N ARG A 110 1.90 10.62 5.61
CA ARG A 110 3.37 10.68 5.55
C ARG A 110 4.01 9.30 5.62
N ASN A 111 3.47 8.40 6.43
CA ASN A 111 3.88 6.99 6.45
C ASN A 111 3.72 6.35 5.07
N ILE A 112 2.59 6.57 4.38
CA ILE A 112 2.36 6.02 3.04
C ILE A 112 3.43 6.52 2.05
N LYS A 113 3.79 7.81 2.10
CA LYS A 113 4.89 8.35 1.28
C LYS A 113 6.22 7.64 1.57
N ASP A 114 6.53 7.40 2.84
CA ASP A 114 7.75 6.68 3.25
C ASP A 114 7.73 5.22 2.81
N LEU A 115 6.56 4.55 2.89
CA LEU A 115 6.35 3.18 2.42
C LEU A 115 6.59 3.08 0.91
N VAL A 116 5.96 3.95 0.11
CA VAL A 116 6.12 4.02 -1.35
C VAL A 116 7.57 4.31 -1.73
N ALA A 117 8.21 5.28 -1.08
CA ALA A 117 9.60 5.64 -1.34
C ALA A 117 10.56 4.47 -1.04
N THR A 118 10.32 3.74 0.04
CA THR A 118 11.15 2.61 0.46
C THR A 118 10.94 1.42 -0.47
N ALA A 119 9.70 1.10 -0.82
CA ALA A 119 9.36 0.06 -1.79
C ALA A 119 9.99 0.31 -3.16
N ASN A 120 9.89 1.54 -3.68
CA ASN A 120 10.50 1.91 -4.96
C ASN A 120 12.03 1.67 -4.95
N ARG A 121 12.72 1.95 -3.82
CA ARG A 121 14.16 1.68 -3.68
C ARG A 121 14.46 0.19 -3.63
N GLN A 122 13.69 -0.59 -2.88
CA GLN A 122 13.87 -2.04 -2.76
C GLN A 122 13.61 -2.75 -4.09
N ILE A 123 12.52 -2.42 -4.79
CA ILE A 123 12.22 -2.96 -6.12
C ILE A 123 13.34 -2.63 -7.10
N ARG A 124 13.84 -1.39 -7.11
CA ARG A 124 15.00 -1.01 -7.93
C ARG A 124 16.22 -1.87 -7.60
N SER A 125 16.53 -2.04 -6.32
CA SER A 125 17.65 -2.86 -5.86
C SER A 125 17.48 -4.30 -6.31
N THR A 126 16.29 -4.89 -6.19
CA THR A 126 15.99 -6.24 -6.66
C THR A 126 16.21 -6.38 -8.17
N LYS A 127 15.67 -5.44 -8.98
CA LYS A 127 15.88 -5.43 -10.43
C LYS A 127 17.36 -5.47 -10.80
N GLN A 128 18.18 -4.70 -10.08
CA GLN A 128 19.63 -4.62 -10.28
C GLN A 128 20.35 -5.89 -9.81
N SER A 129 20.10 -6.34 -8.58
CA SER A 129 20.76 -7.52 -7.99
C SER A 129 20.47 -8.80 -8.77
N LEU A 130 19.28 -8.93 -9.35
CA LEU A 130 18.85 -10.11 -10.08
C LEU A 130 18.98 -9.99 -11.61
N ASN A 131 19.45 -8.84 -12.11
CA ASN A 131 19.55 -8.53 -13.53
C ASN A 131 18.24 -8.77 -14.31
N ILE A 132 17.11 -8.31 -13.75
CA ILE A 132 15.76 -8.40 -14.35
C ILE A 132 15.13 -7.01 -14.50
N PRO A 133 15.72 -6.10 -15.28
CA PRO A 133 15.28 -4.70 -15.36
C PRO A 133 13.83 -4.53 -15.86
N ASN A 134 13.32 -5.52 -16.61
CA ASN A 134 11.99 -5.50 -17.23
C ASN A 134 10.88 -6.15 -16.38
N ALA A 135 11.22 -6.68 -15.19
CA ALA A 135 10.22 -7.19 -14.26
C ALA A 135 9.29 -6.06 -13.81
N VAL A 136 8.01 -6.36 -13.63
CA VAL A 136 7.02 -5.42 -13.09
C VAL A 136 7.29 -5.21 -11.61
N GLY A 137 7.24 -3.98 -11.13
CA GLY A 137 7.31 -3.67 -9.70
C GLY A 137 5.92 -3.49 -9.08
N GLY A 138 5.58 -4.34 -8.12
CA GLY A 138 4.38 -4.22 -7.32
C GLY A 138 4.71 -3.79 -5.89
N LEU A 139 3.82 -2.99 -5.31
CA LEU A 139 3.75 -2.76 -3.87
C LEU A 139 2.44 -3.33 -3.35
N VAL A 140 2.49 -4.21 -2.35
CA VAL A 140 1.33 -4.60 -1.56
C VAL A 140 1.38 -3.92 -0.19
N ILE A 141 0.30 -3.23 0.15
CA ILE A 141 0.10 -2.61 1.45
C ILE A 141 -1.00 -3.39 2.17
N LEU A 142 -0.64 -4.00 3.29
CA LEU A 142 -1.54 -4.75 4.15
C LEU A 142 -2.01 -3.87 5.30
N ASN A 143 -3.31 -3.88 5.55
CA ASN A 143 -3.94 -3.21 6.69
C ASN A 143 -4.73 -4.24 7.52
N GLU A 144 -4.25 -4.56 8.72
CA GLU A 144 -4.82 -5.64 9.54
C GLU A 144 -5.96 -5.18 10.45
N THR A 145 -5.88 -3.99 11.05
CA THR A 145 -6.86 -3.61 12.09
C THR A 145 -6.86 -2.13 12.42
N ILE A 146 -6.27 -1.29 11.58
CA ILE A 146 -6.01 0.08 11.99
C ILE A 146 -6.31 0.93 10.79
N MET A 147 -7.38 1.69 10.86
CA MET A 147 -7.46 3.09 10.47
C MET A 147 -8.92 3.40 10.04
N PRO A 148 -9.45 4.59 10.36
CA PRO A 148 -10.76 5.04 9.88
C PRO A 148 -10.78 5.43 8.39
N TYR A 149 -9.72 5.14 7.60
CA TYR A 149 -9.71 5.53 6.19
C TYR A 149 -10.55 4.58 5.36
N GLU A 150 -11.50 5.15 4.64
CA GLU A 150 -12.13 4.49 3.51
C GLU A 150 -11.06 4.16 2.47
N SER A 151 -11.05 2.91 1.99
CA SER A 151 -10.07 2.40 1.02
C SER A 151 -9.92 3.33 -0.19
N GLU A 152 -11.00 3.97 -0.63
CA GLU A 152 -11.03 4.93 -1.74
C GLU A 152 -10.09 6.13 -1.52
N ASN A 153 -10.03 6.67 -0.30
CA ASN A 153 -9.17 7.81 0.03
C ASN A 153 -7.68 7.42 0.02
N VAL A 154 -7.36 6.24 0.56
CA VAL A 154 -6.00 5.68 0.52
C VAL A 154 -5.56 5.45 -0.92
N MET A 155 -6.44 4.88 -1.74
CA MET A 155 -6.18 4.60 -3.14
C MET A 155 -5.99 5.88 -3.96
N THR A 156 -6.77 6.93 -3.68
CA THR A 156 -6.61 8.23 -4.34
C THR A 156 -5.23 8.84 -4.06
N GLU A 157 -4.78 8.83 -2.80
CA GLU A 157 -3.44 9.33 -2.44
C GLU A 157 -2.34 8.48 -3.05
N LEU A 158 -2.47 7.15 -3.01
CA LEU A 158 -1.52 6.23 -3.66
C LEU A 158 -1.42 6.49 -5.16
N ASN A 159 -2.54 6.76 -5.83
CA ASN A 159 -2.57 7.11 -7.24
C ASN A 159 -1.78 8.39 -7.52
N PHE A 160 -2.06 9.46 -6.77
CA PHE A 160 -1.31 10.71 -6.89
C PHE A 160 0.20 10.52 -6.65
N LEU A 161 0.56 9.76 -5.62
CA LEU A 161 1.96 9.49 -5.30
C LEU A 161 2.64 8.68 -6.39
N VAL A 162 2.10 7.53 -6.78
CA VAL A 162 2.79 6.61 -7.69
C VAL A 162 2.85 7.12 -9.12
N GLU A 163 1.91 7.96 -9.54
CA GLU A 163 2.00 8.64 -10.84
C GLU A 163 3.18 9.62 -10.91
N ASN A 164 3.73 10.06 -9.78
CA ASN A 164 4.95 10.85 -9.75
C ASN A 164 6.13 10.08 -10.42
N PRO A 165 6.83 10.67 -11.41
CA PRO A 165 7.97 10.05 -12.07
C PRO A 165 9.12 9.63 -11.13
N HIS A 166 9.18 10.21 -9.93
CA HIS A 166 10.13 9.82 -8.89
C HIS A 166 10.00 8.33 -8.48
N TYR A 167 8.79 7.78 -8.51
CA TYR A 167 8.51 6.38 -8.16
C TYR A 167 8.38 5.50 -9.42
N LYS A 168 9.35 5.60 -10.33
CA LYS A 168 9.34 4.90 -11.63
C LYS A 168 9.46 3.37 -11.57
N HIS A 169 9.79 2.79 -10.42
CA HIS A 169 9.95 1.34 -10.31
C HIS A 169 8.69 0.64 -9.78
N ILE A 170 7.65 1.40 -9.42
CA ILE A 170 6.34 0.87 -9.03
C ILE A 170 5.41 1.00 -10.24
N ASP A 171 4.91 -0.14 -10.71
CA ASP A 171 3.97 -0.30 -11.80
C ASP A 171 2.53 -0.48 -11.31
N PHE A 172 2.35 -1.05 -10.11
CA PHE A 172 1.04 -1.17 -9.47
C PHE A 172 1.13 -1.18 -7.95
N VAL A 173 0.00 -0.89 -7.32
CA VAL A 173 -0.22 -1.02 -5.88
C VAL A 173 -1.43 -1.87 -5.62
N LEU A 174 -1.30 -2.80 -4.68
CA LEU A 174 -2.40 -3.55 -4.08
C LEU A 174 -2.58 -3.05 -2.65
N TYR A 175 -3.78 -2.60 -2.31
CA TYR A 175 -4.15 -2.29 -0.94
C TYR A 175 -5.12 -3.36 -0.46
N ILE A 176 -4.74 -4.08 0.60
CA ILE A 176 -5.52 -5.18 1.15
C ILE A 176 -5.83 -4.86 2.60
N SER A 177 -7.12 -4.69 2.91
CA SER A 177 -7.59 -4.29 4.23
C SER A 177 -8.53 -5.33 4.83
N GLU A 178 -8.27 -5.73 6.07
CA GLU A 178 -9.20 -6.53 6.85
C GLU A 178 -10.21 -5.63 7.56
N THR A 179 -11.47 -5.68 7.10
CA THR A 179 -12.59 -5.01 7.77
C THR A 179 -13.32 -6.03 8.65
N ARG A 180 -13.28 -5.79 9.97
CA ARG A 180 -14.06 -6.57 10.93
C ARG A 180 -15.48 -6.00 10.98
N ARG A 181 -16.47 -6.76 10.48
CA ARG A 181 -17.88 -6.48 10.76
C ARG A 181 -18.38 -7.43 11.85
N GLU A 182 -19.37 -7.01 12.62
CA GLU A 182 -19.92 -7.73 13.77
C GLU A 182 -20.30 -9.20 13.47
N THR A 183 -20.61 -9.51 12.21
CA THR A 183 -21.09 -10.83 11.79
C THR A 183 -20.17 -11.57 10.82
N ASN A 184 -19.18 -10.91 10.21
CA ASN A 184 -18.22 -11.54 9.28
C ASN A 184 -16.95 -10.69 9.13
N ASN A 185 -15.78 -11.35 9.05
CA ASN A 185 -14.56 -10.70 8.58
C ASN A 185 -14.59 -10.63 7.06
N MET A 186 -14.37 -9.43 6.52
CA MET A 186 -14.28 -9.18 5.08
C MET A 186 -12.87 -8.71 4.74
N ILE A 187 -12.40 -9.04 3.54
CA ILE A 187 -11.13 -8.56 3.02
C ILE A 187 -11.43 -7.71 1.80
N ASP A 188 -11.11 -6.42 1.92
CA ASP A 188 -11.21 -5.46 0.84
C ASP A 188 -9.87 -5.45 0.09
N MET A 189 -9.91 -5.67 -1.22
CA MET A 189 -8.74 -5.56 -2.09
C MET A 189 -8.99 -4.48 -3.13
N SER A 190 -8.19 -3.43 -3.08
CA SER A 190 -8.17 -2.39 -4.11
C SER A 190 -6.87 -2.47 -4.89
N ALA A 191 -6.95 -2.28 -6.21
CA ALA A 191 -5.79 -2.32 -7.09
C ALA A 191 -5.69 -1.03 -7.89
N MET A 192 -4.49 -0.44 -7.90
CA MET A 192 -4.15 0.69 -8.74
C MET A 192 -3.03 0.27 -9.67
N ILE A 193 -3.20 0.56 -10.95
CA ILE A 193 -2.20 0.30 -11.99
C ILE A 193 -1.73 1.65 -12.50
N LYS A 194 -0.42 1.88 -12.48
CA LYS A 194 0.17 3.11 -12.98
C LYS A 194 -0.09 3.24 -14.47
N SER A 195 -0.73 4.33 -14.88
CA SER A 195 -1.13 4.58 -16.26
C SER A 195 0.06 4.59 -17.22
N GLY A 196 1.20 5.13 -16.78
CA GLY A 196 2.45 5.15 -17.54
C GLY A 196 3.27 3.85 -17.49
N SER A 197 2.76 2.75 -16.93
CA SER A 197 3.51 1.49 -16.91
C SER A 197 3.72 0.95 -18.32
N ALA A 198 4.96 0.66 -18.68
CA ALA A 198 5.30 0.04 -19.97
C ALA A 198 4.70 -1.36 -20.14
N ARG A 199 4.21 -1.97 -19.06
CA ARG A 199 3.59 -3.30 -19.04
C ARG A 199 2.15 -3.27 -18.57
N TYR A 200 1.45 -2.13 -18.74
CA TYR A 200 0.08 -1.92 -18.28
C TYR A 200 -0.86 -3.11 -18.57
N GLU A 201 -0.93 -3.57 -19.82
CA GLU A 201 -1.81 -4.68 -20.22
C GLU A 201 -1.50 -5.98 -19.48
N PHE A 202 -0.21 -6.30 -19.33
CA PHE A 202 0.21 -7.47 -18.58
C PHE A 202 -0.17 -7.35 -17.10
N VAL A 203 0.06 -6.18 -16.50
CA VAL A 203 -0.28 -5.94 -15.09
C VAL A 203 -1.78 -6.05 -14.86
N ASN A 204 -2.58 -5.42 -15.72
CA ASN A 204 -4.03 -5.46 -15.64
C ASN A 204 -4.56 -6.90 -15.79
N TRP A 205 -4.03 -7.66 -16.76
CA TRP A 205 -4.36 -9.06 -16.91
C TRP A 205 -3.97 -9.89 -15.69
N TYR A 206 -2.73 -9.73 -15.20
CA TYR A 206 -2.19 -10.51 -14.08
C TYR A 206 -2.99 -10.28 -12.80
N ILE A 207 -3.26 -9.01 -12.45
CA ILE A 207 -4.04 -8.68 -11.26
C ILE A 207 -5.43 -9.30 -11.38
N ARG A 208 -6.18 -8.98 -12.45
CA ARG A 208 -7.59 -9.39 -12.59
C ARG A 208 -7.79 -10.90 -12.74
N ASN A 209 -6.91 -11.58 -13.47
CA ASN A 209 -7.15 -12.96 -13.91
C ASN A 209 -6.29 -14.00 -13.16
N VAL A 210 -5.21 -13.58 -12.49
CA VAL A 210 -4.32 -14.50 -11.79
C VAL A 210 -4.33 -14.20 -10.31
N PHE A 211 -3.78 -13.05 -9.91
CA PHE A 211 -3.56 -12.73 -8.50
C PHE A 211 -4.87 -12.71 -7.70
N SER A 212 -5.87 -12.01 -8.22
CA SER A 212 -7.18 -11.86 -7.59
C SER A 212 -7.90 -13.19 -7.34
N PHE A 213 -7.95 -14.08 -8.35
CA PHE A 213 -8.56 -15.39 -8.23
C PHE A 213 -7.80 -16.32 -7.28
N ASP A 214 -6.48 -16.28 -7.35
CA ASP A 214 -5.61 -17.05 -6.47
C ASP A 214 -5.77 -16.61 -5.01
N PHE A 215 -5.84 -15.31 -4.77
CA PHE A 215 -6.04 -14.72 -3.46
C PHE A 215 -7.42 -15.07 -2.91
N SER A 216 -8.50 -14.93 -3.70
CA SER A 216 -9.87 -15.26 -3.23
C SER A 216 -9.98 -16.72 -2.83
N SER A 217 -9.38 -17.60 -3.64
CA SER A 217 -9.41 -19.04 -3.42
C SER A 217 -8.67 -19.43 -2.14
N PHE A 218 -7.55 -18.76 -1.84
CA PHE A 218 -6.78 -19.03 -0.63
C PHE A 218 -7.46 -18.49 0.64
N PHE A 219 -7.96 -17.26 0.58
CA PHE A 219 -8.56 -16.60 1.74
C PHE A 219 -9.99 -17.07 2.04
N ASN A 220 -10.66 -17.74 1.09
CA ASN A 220 -12.03 -18.24 1.22
C ASN A 220 -13.04 -17.16 1.69
N HIS A 221 -12.79 -15.91 1.28
CA HIS A 221 -13.63 -14.76 1.55
C HIS A 221 -14.11 -14.14 0.23
N PRO A 222 -15.31 -13.54 0.19
CA PRO A 222 -15.72 -12.71 -0.95
C PRO A 222 -14.72 -11.56 -1.10
N ILE A 223 -14.15 -11.38 -2.28
CA ILE A 223 -13.37 -10.18 -2.61
C ILE A 223 -14.32 -9.17 -3.23
N GLN A 224 -14.35 -7.96 -2.66
CA GLN A 224 -14.92 -6.79 -3.31
C GLN A 224 -13.83 -6.08 -4.10
N PHE A 225 -13.96 -6.02 -5.42
CA PHE A 225 -13.13 -5.17 -6.27
C PHE A 225 -13.74 -3.77 -6.29
N LEU A 226 -12.98 -2.80 -5.75
CA LEU A 226 -13.25 -1.37 -5.86
C LEU A 226 -12.28 -0.76 -6.86
#